data_AF-A0A6V8PY47-F1
#
_entry.id   AF-A0A6V8PY47-F1
#
_cell.length_a   1.000
_cell.length_b   1.000
_cell.length_c   1.000
_cell.angle_alpha   90.00
_cell.angle_beta   90.00
_cell.angle_gamma   90.00
#
_symmetry.space_group_name_H-M   'P 1'
#
loop_
_entity.id
_entity.type
_entity.pdbx_description
1 polymer ?
#
loop_
_entity_poly.entity_id
_entity_poly.type
_entity_poly.pdbx_seq_one_letter_code
_entity_poly.pdbx_strand_id
1 'polypeptide(L)'
;MRDTELYRYLLGVEEPWTVSRVDLDVRGQRVDIWINHKEGVRWPCPQCSSELGLYDHAEERVWRHLDSCQFLTYLHARIPRVDCSEHGVLQVKVPWAEP
;
A
#
# COMPACT_ATOMS: atom_id res chain seq x y z
N MET A 1 8.55 19.75 -7.27
CA MET A 1 8.81 18.30 -7.07
C MET A 1 7.53 17.76 -6.43
N ARG A 2 6.91 16.71 -6.96
CA ARG A 2 5.64 16.21 -6.42
C ARG A 2 5.96 15.38 -5.19
N ASP A 3 5.47 15.77 -4.02
CA ASP A 3 5.77 15.14 -2.72
C ASP A 3 5.51 13.61 -2.77
N THR A 4 4.59 13.17 -3.62
CA THR A 4 4.31 11.76 -3.93
C THR A 4 5.51 10.99 -4.48
N GLU A 5 6.30 11.56 -5.40
CA GLU A 5 7.49 10.89 -5.93
C GLU A 5 8.59 10.80 -4.89
N LEU A 6 8.78 11.85 -4.09
CA LEU A 6 9.74 11.83 -2.99
C LEU A 6 9.40 10.70 -2.01
N TYR A 7 8.16 10.64 -1.54
CA TYR A 7 7.75 9.59 -0.60
C TYR A 7 7.72 8.20 -1.23
N ARG A 8 7.45 8.07 -2.53
CA ARG A 8 7.61 6.80 -3.25
C ARG A 8 9.04 6.28 -3.13
N TYR A 9 10.03 7.14 -3.36
CA TYR A 9 11.45 6.77 -3.23
C TYR A 9 11.86 6.53 -1.77
N LEU A 10 11.46 7.40 -0.83
CA LEU A 10 11.84 7.28 0.57
C LEU A 10 11.29 6.02 1.25
N LEU A 11 10.07 5.61 0.88
CA LEU A 11 9.41 4.43 1.44
C LEU A 11 9.75 3.14 0.68
N GLY A 12 10.56 3.20 -0.38
CA GLY A 12 10.84 2.04 -1.22
C GLY A 12 9.58 1.47 -1.88
N VAL A 13 8.60 2.32 -2.22
CA VAL A 13 7.37 1.89 -2.89
C VAL A 13 7.68 1.68 -4.37
N GLU A 14 7.78 0.42 -4.76
CA GLU A 14 8.07 0.00 -6.14
C GLU A 14 6.80 -0.41 -6.90
N GLU A 15 6.92 -0.53 -8.22
CA GLU A 15 5.83 -1.06 -9.05
C GLU A 15 5.39 -2.45 -8.53
N PRO A 16 4.08 -2.76 -8.54
CA PRO A 16 2.97 -2.01 -9.13
C PRO A 16 2.39 -0.88 -8.27
N TRP A 17 2.97 -0.61 -7.10
CA TRP A 17 2.51 0.39 -6.14
C TRP A 17 2.99 1.80 -6.47
N THR A 18 2.22 2.79 -6.04
CA THR A 18 2.45 4.21 -6.26
C THR A 18 1.91 5.00 -5.09
N VAL A 19 2.56 6.12 -4.77
CA VAL A 19 2.01 7.09 -3.80
C VAL A 19 1.05 8.02 -4.54
N SER A 20 -0.21 8.01 -4.13
CA SER A 20 -1.29 8.76 -4.78
C SER A 20 -1.53 10.12 -4.13
N ARG A 21 -1.31 10.22 -2.82
CA ARG A 21 -1.51 11.43 -2.03
C ARG A 21 -0.56 11.44 -0.84
N VAL A 22 -0.08 12.63 -0.50
CA VAL A 22 0.64 12.93 0.74
C VAL A 22 -0.07 14.10 1.39
N ASP A 23 -0.35 14.00 2.67
CA ASP A 23 -0.94 15.07 3.49
C ASP A 23 -0.02 15.35 4.68
N LEU A 24 0.38 16.60 4.85
CA LEU A 24 1.34 17.03 5.86
C LEU A 24 0.67 17.98 6.84
N ASP A 25 0.44 17.51 8.07
CA ASP A 25 0.00 18.33 9.18
C ASP A 25 1.21 18.80 10.01
N VAL A 26 1.62 20.04 9.79
CA VAL A 26 2.71 20.69 10.52
C VAL A 26 2.39 20.93 11.98
N ARG A 27 1.13 21.21 12.32
CA ARG A 27 0.73 21.50 13.70
C ARG A 27 0.60 20.21 14.51
N GLY A 28 0.04 19.18 13.89
CA GLY A 28 -0.11 17.84 14.46
C GLY A 28 1.16 16.97 14.40
N GLN A 29 2.23 17.45 13.74
CA GLN A 29 3.47 16.69 13.51
C GLN A 29 3.19 15.31 12.90
N ARG A 30 2.36 15.28 11.85
CA ARG A 30 1.91 14.05 11.22
C ARG A 30 1.98 14.15 9.70
N VAL A 31 2.37 13.05 9.06
CA VAL A 31 2.27 12.88 7.61
C VAL A 31 1.48 11.61 7.30
N ASP A 32 0.47 11.76 6.45
CA ASP A 32 -0.37 10.67 5.97
C ASP A 32 -0.11 10.44 4.48
N ILE A 33 0.11 9.19 4.11
CA ILE A 33 0.57 8.81 2.77
C ILE A 33 -0.35 7.72 2.23
N TRP A 34 -1.03 7.98 1.11
CA TRP A 34 -1.93 7.01 0.50
C TRP A 34 -1.23 6.26 -0.62
N ILE A 35 -1.13 4.95 -0.48
CA ILE A 35 -0.53 4.04 -1.45
C ILE A 35 -1.65 3.34 -2.22
N ASN A 36 -1.52 3.37 -3.54
CA ASN A 36 -2.41 2.69 -4.49
C ASN A 36 -1.58 1.89 -5.49
N HIS A 37 -2.24 1.03 -6.27
CA HIS A 37 -1.60 0.30 -7.36
C HIS A 37 -2.18 0.71 -8.71
N LYS A 38 -1.43 0.45 -9.79
CA LYS A 38 -1.94 0.66 -11.16
C LYS A 38 -3.09 -0.30 -11.49
N GLU A 39 -3.97 0.11 -12.40
CA GLU A 39 -5.01 -0.78 -12.94
C GLU A 39 -4.40 -1.91 -13.77
N GLY A 40 -5.13 -3.03 -13.90
CA GLY A 40 -4.70 -4.18 -14.72
C GLY A 40 -3.59 -5.03 -14.11
N VAL A 41 -3.20 -4.77 -12.86
CA VAL A 41 -2.21 -5.56 -12.13
C VAL A 41 -2.80 -6.92 -11.74
N ARG A 42 -2.02 -7.98 -11.99
CA ARG A 42 -2.29 -9.32 -11.47
C ARG A 42 -1.49 -9.53 -10.19
N TRP A 43 -2.04 -10.34 -9.30
CA TRP A 43 -1.48 -10.56 -7.98
C TRP A 43 -1.31 -12.04 -7.69
N PRO A 44 -0.21 -12.44 -7.05
CA PRO A 44 -0.02 -13.81 -6.63
C PRO A 44 -0.93 -14.14 -5.43
N CYS A 45 -1.57 -15.30 -5.47
CA CYS A 45 -2.21 -15.87 -4.28
C CYS A 45 -1.16 -16.02 -3.16
N PRO A 46 -1.43 -15.53 -1.93
CA PRO A 46 -0.44 -15.59 -0.86
C PRO A 46 -0.12 -17.00 -0.35
N GLN A 47 -0.88 -18.03 -0.79
CA GLN A 47 -0.71 -19.43 -0.40
C GLN A 47 -0.08 -20.28 -1.51
N CYS A 48 -0.60 -20.24 -2.74
CA CYS A 48 -0.10 -21.04 -3.86
C CYS A 48 0.67 -20.26 -4.94
N SER A 49 0.81 -18.95 -4.79
CA SER A 49 1.52 -18.07 -5.73
C SER A 49 0.97 -18.05 -7.16
N SER A 50 -0.25 -18.54 -7.38
CA SER A 50 -0.91 -18.45 -8.69
C SER A 50 -1.26 -17.00 -9.00
N GLU A 51 -0.93 -16.55 -10.21
CA GLU A 51 -1.20 -15.20 -10.70
C GLU A 51 -2.69 -15.03 -11.05
N LEU A 52 -3.38 -14.21 -10.27
CA LEU A 52 -4.83 -13.99 -10.35
C LEU A 52 -5.14 -12.52 -10.65
N GLY A 53 -6.31 -12.26 -11.22
CA GLY A 53 -6.81 -10.90 -11.38
C GLY A 53 -7.24 -10.30 -10.03
N LEU A 54 -7.31 -8.97 -9.97
CA LEU A 54 -7.96 -8.28 -8.86
C LEU A 54 -9.43 -8.71 -8.77
N TYR A 55 -9.84 -9.22 -7.61
CA TYR A 55 -11.24 -9.50 -7.31
C TYR A 55 -11.94 -8.22 -6.82
N ASP A 56 -11.47 -7.67 -5.71
CA ASP A 56 -11.86 -6.38 -5.17
C ASP A 56 -10.79 -5.86 -4.21
N HIS A 57 -11.12 -4.86 -3.39
CA HIS A 57 -10.25 -4.35 -2.34
C HIS A 57 -10.86 -4.56 -0.97
N ALA A 58 -10.02 -4.88 0.00
CA ALA A 58 -10.37 -4.77 1.40
C ALA A 58 -10.70 -3.30 1.78
N GLU A 59 -11.26 -3.12 2.97
CA GLU A 59 -11.38 -1.81 3.59
C GLU A 59 -10.01 -1.13 3.71
N GLU A 60 -10.03 0.20 3.71
CA GLU A 60 -8.81 0.97 3.92
C GLU A 60 -8.24 0.65 5.30
N ARG A 61 -6.93 0.37 5.32
CA ARG A 61 -6.17 0.12 6.53
C ARG A 61 -5.07 1.15 6.66
N VAL A 62 -4.69 1.40 7.91
CA VAL A 62 -3.65 2.35 8.27
C VAL A 62 -2.51 1.64 8.99
N TRP A 63 -1.28 1.88 8.55
CA TRP A 63 -0.07 1.35 9.16
C TRP A 63 0.78 2.49 9.70
N ARG A 64 1.36 2.27 10.88
CA ARG A 64 2.38 3.14 11.44
C ARG A 64 3.73 2.78 10.82
N HIS A 65 4.44 3.76 10.26
CA HIS A 65 5.78 3.58 9.69
C HIS A 65 6.85 4.28 10.53
N LEU A 66 8.12 4.21 10.14
CA LEU A 66 9.16 5.09 10.67
C LEU A 66 8.83 6.58 10.38
N ASP A 67 9.16 7.45 11.33
CA ASP A 67 8.97 8.89 11.23
C ASP A 67 9.74 9.52 10.07
N SER A 68 9.09 10.48 9.43
CA SER A 68 9.72 11.37 8.47
C SER A 68 10.19 12.60 9.22
N CYS A 69 11.46 12.60 9.64
CA CYS A 69 12.02 13.60 10.55
C CYS A 69 11.25 13.63 11.88
N GLN A 70 10.69 14.78 12.27
CA GLN A 70 9.88 14.93 13.49
C GLN A 70 8.40 14.56 13.31
N PHE A 71 8.01 14.01 12.16
CA PHE A 71 6.60 13.76 11.82
C PHE A 71 6.24 12.28 11.94
N LEU A 72 5.16 11.99 12.66
CA LEU A 72 4.56 10.67 12.70
C LEU A 72 4.04 10.30 11.32
N THR A 73 4.60 9.25 10.73
CA THR A 73 4.23 8.76 9.40
C THR A 73 3.22 7.63 9.46
N TYR A 74 2.13 7.79 8.72
CA TYR A 74 1.08 6.79 8.55
C TYR A 74 0.85 6.48 7.08
N LEU A 75 0.79 5.20 6.75
CA LEU A 75 0.49 4.70 5.41
C LEU A 75 -0.96 4.25 5.35
N HIS A 76 -1.69 4.71 4.34
CA HIS A 76 -3.07 4.34 4.05
C HIS A 76 -3.08 3.53 2.76
N ALA A 77 -3.71 2.36 2.78
CA ALA A 77 -3.85 1.56 1.58
C ALA A 77 -5.08 0.65 1.66
N ARG A 78 -5.70 0.44 0.50
CA ARG A 78 -6.74 -0.58 0.30
C ARG A 78 -6.08 -1.79 -0.34
N ILE A 79 -5.99 -2.88 0.41
CA ILE A 79 -5.25 -4.06 -0.04
C ILE A 79 -6.08 -4.85 -1.07
N PRO A 80 -5.53 -5.13 -2.26
CA PRO A 80 -6.12 -6.02 -3.24
C PRO A 80 -6.46 -7.37 -2.64
N ARG A 81 -7.63 -7.89 -3.02
CA ARG A 81 -7.99 -9.27 -2.78
C ARG A 81 -8.03 -10.03 -4.09
N VAL A 82 -7.64 -11.30 -4.03
CA VAL A 82 -7.71 -12.24 -5.14
C VAL A 82 -8.66 -13.36 -4.77
N ASP A 83 -9.46 -13.82 -5.73
CA ASP A 83 -10.29 -15.02 -5.59
C ASP A 83 -9.57 -16.22 -6.20
N CYS A 84 -8.97 -17.03 -5.34
CA CYS A 84 -8.26 -18.23 -5.73
C CYS A 84 -9.22 -19.43 -5.71
N SER A 85 -9.28 -20.20 -6.79
CA SER A 85 -10.15 -21.38 -6.87
C SER A 85 -9.89 -22.43 -5.78
N GLU A 86 -8.67 -22.48 -5.23
CA GLU A 86 -8.27 -23.43 -4.20
C GLU A 86 -8.39 -22.88 -2.78
N HIS A 87 -8.15 -21.57 -2.59
CA HIS A 87 -8.00 -20.95 -1.27
C HIS A 87 -9.06 -19.86 -0.96
N GLY A 88 -9.96 -19.59 -1.91
CA GLY A 88 -10.98 -18.54 -1.83
C GLY A 88 -10.42 -17.13 -1.91
N VAL A 89 -11.18 -16.18 -1.33
CA VAL A 89 -10.84 -14.75 -1.35
C VAL A 89 -9.80 -14.41 -0.29
N LEU A 90 -8.62 -13.96 -0.73
CA LEU A 90 -7.47 -13.67 0.12
C LEU A 90 -6.91 -12.28 -0.14
N GLN A 91 -6.38 -11.61 0.90
CA GLN A 91 -5.61 -10.36 0.76
C GLN A 91 -4.19 -10.66 0.28
N VAL A 92 -3.70 -9.87 -0.67
CA VAL A 92 -2.31 -9.97 -1.14
C VAL A 92 -1.34 -9.51 -0.05
N LYS A 93 -0.12 -10.05 -0.06
CA LYS A 93 0.96 -9.56 0.82
C LYS A 93 1.45 -8.21 0.32
N VAL A 94 1.69 -7.29 1.25
CA VAL A 94 2.23 -5.95 0.95
C VAL A 94 3.47 -5.67 1.78
N PRO A 95 4.48 -5.01 1.19
CA PRO A 95 5.81 -4.92 1.81
C PRO A 95 5.84 -4.08 3.09
N TRP A 96 4.93 -3.11 3.25
CA TRP A 96 4.85 -2.28 4.46
C TRP A 96 3.99 -2.87 5.59
N ALA A 97 3.44 -4.08 5.40
CA ALA A 97 2.64 -4.76 6.42
C ALA A 97 3.34 -6.03 6.97
N GLU A 98 4.58 -6.29 6.57
CA GLU A 98 5.37 -7.41 7.11
C GLU A 98 5.90 -7.04 8.52
N PRO A 99 5.97 -8.01 9.47
CA PRO A 99 6.47 -7.78 10.83
C PRO A 99 7.92 -7.31 10.91
#